data_AF-A0A7L0XRW9-F1
#
_entry.id   AF-A0A7L0XRW9-F1
#
_cell.length_a   1.000
_cell.length_b   1.000
_cell.length_c   1.000
_cell.angle_alpha   90.00
_cell.angle_beta   90.00
_cell.angle_gamma   90.00
#
_symmetry.space_group_name_H-M   'P 1'
#
loop_
_entity.id
_entity.type
_entity.pdbx_description
1 polymer ?
#
loop_
_entity_poly.entity_id
_entity_poly.type
_entity_poly.pdbx_seq_one_letter_code
_entity_poly.pdbx_strand_id
1 'polypeptide(L)'
;RYAFTVMANITVYGLTWLLLNFQTDQPDHMEHLGPQDVPVFRNLALIVVGLGAVSSLIFHLGTKEKPNPPAVLPDLDETTPLMHKEPLRNPLMLWKDWLLEPSFYQVAVLYMATRLIVNLSQTYIAMYLTNSLLLSKKYIATIPLVMYISGFLSSFLMKPVNKWIGRNLTYFVGILVVLAFASWVALASPMGAEIYGAAVLLGAGSATILVTSLSMTADLIGTNTHSSAFVYGAMSFTDKMANGLAVMLIQNLHPCPTELCCPACVGFYRWVMVLVTGGIAVAAVATLCCIMVWPIRVRHRE
;
A
#
# COMPACT_ATOMS: atom_id res chain seq x y z
N ARG A 1 -4.52 11.53 -1.39
CA ARG A 1 -5.06 10.21 -1.02
C ARG A 1 -4.18 9.50 0.01
N TYR A 2 -2.94 9.10 -0.33
CA TYR A 2 -2.07 8.36 0.60
C TYR A 2 -1.85 9.07 1.96
N ALA A 3 -1.51 10.37 1.95
CA ALA A 3 -1.34 11.14 3.19
C ALA A 3 -2.56 11.12 4.12
N PHE A 4 -3.78 11.16 3.58
CA PHE A 4 -5.02 11.05 4.38
C PHE A 4 -5.25 9.64 4.89
N THR A 5 -4.88 8.59 4.13
CA THR A 5 -4.91 7.21 4.61
C THR A 5 -3.93 7.00 5.76
N VAL A 6 -2.71 7.54 5.64
CA VAL A 6 -1.72 7.48 6.72
C VAL A 6 -2.17 8.28 7.94
N MET A 7 -2.72 9.49 7.74
CA MET A 7 -3.31 10.28 8.82
C MET A 7 -4.43 9.51 9.53
N ALA A 8 -5.33 8.86 8.79
CA ALA A 8 -6.38 8.04 9.38
C ALA A 8 -5.81 6.90 10.24
N ASN A 9 -4.79 6.19 9.74
CA ASN A 9 -4.11 5.16 10.51
C ASN A 9 -3.48 5.75 11.79
N ILE A 10 -2.73 6.85 11.70
CA ILE A 10 -2.13 7.51 12.86
C ILE A 10 -3.19 7.94 13.87
N THR A 11 -4.32 8.50 13.42
CA THR A 11 -5.44 8.88 14.29
C THR A 11 -6.02 7.68 15.01
N VAL A 12 -6.23 6.54 14.32
CA VAL A 12 -6.72 5.31 14.96
C VAL A 12 -5.73 4.82 16.01
N TYR A 13 -4.43 4.73 15.67
CA TYR A 13 -3.40 4.33 16.64
C TYR A 13 -3.33 5.27 17.85
N GLY A 14 -3.40 6.58 17.63
CA GLY A 14 -3.42 7.59 18.69
C GLY A 14 -4.64 7.46 19.60
N LEU A 15 -5.82 7.23 19.02
CA LEU A 15 -7.06 6.99 19.78
C LEU A 15 -6.99 5.69 20.58
N THR A 16 -6.48 4.60 20.00
CA THR A 16 -6.29 3.32 20.71
C THR A 16 -5.34 3.49 21.89
N TRP A 17 -4.19 4.16 21.69
CA TRP A 17 -3.23 4.43 22.74
C TRP A 17 -3.83 5.28 23.87
N LEU A 18 -4.58 6.32 23.50
CA LEU A 18 -5.24 7.21 24.45
C LEU A 18 -6.29 6.45 25.29
N LEU A 19 -7.14 5.65 24.64
CA LEU A 19 -8.18 4.87 25.31
C LEU A 19 -7.62 3.79 26.24
N LEU A 20 -6.54 3.11 25.84
CA LEU A 20 -5.86 2.12 26.69
C LEU A 20 -5.17 2.77 27.89
N ASN A 21 -4.53 3.94 27.71
CA ASN A 21 -3.90 4.66 28.81
C ASN A 21 -4.88 5.24 29.82
N PHE A 22 -6.04 5.74 29.37
CA PHE A 22 -7.08 6.24 30.28
C PHE A 22 -7.68 5.14 31.16
N GLN A 23 -7.49 3.86 30.82
CA GLN A 23 -7.90 2.72 31.62
C GLN A 23 -6.80 2.19 32.55
N THR A 24 -5.60 2.80 32.52
CA THR A 24 -4.42 2.39 33.30
C THR A 24 -4.43 3.03 34.70
N ASP A 25 -5.49 2.81 35.48
CA ASP A 25 -5.51 3.05 36.93
C ASP A 25 -5.19 1.77 37.73
N GLN A 26 -4.75 0.69 37.06
CA GLN A 26 -4.24 -0.53 37.68
C GLN A 26 -2.92 -0.98 37.03
N PRO A 27 -1.82 -1.08 37.80
CA PRO A 27 -0.45 -1.19 37.26
C PRO A 27 -0.07 -2.55 36.65
N ASP A 28 -0.92 -3.59 36.72
CA ASP A 28 -0.55 -4.97 36.32
C ASP A 28 -1.26 -5.50 35.05
N HIS A 29 -2.10 -4.71 34.37
CA HIS A 29 -2.92 -5.18 33.24
C HIS A 29 -2.27 -5.09 31.84
N MET A 30 -0.97 -4.79 31.74
CA MET A 30 -0.31 -4.66 30.43
C MET A 30 0.11 -6.02 29.83
N GLU A 31 -0.05 -7.13 30.56
CA GLU A 31 0.56 -8.41 30.18
C GLU A 31 -0.24 -9.30 29.25
N HIS A 32 -1.56 -9.16 29.08
CA HIS A 32 -2.32 -9.92 28.05
C HIS A 32 -3.57 -9.16 27.57
N LEU A 33 -3.72 -8.95 26.25
CA LEU A 33 -4.96 -8.46 25.66
C LEU A 33 -6.04 -9.52 25.90
N GLY A 34 -7.14 -9.14 26.53
CA GLY A 34 -8.13 -10.08 27.01
C GLY A 34 -9.58 -9.67 26.70
N PRO A 35 -10.55 -10.54 27.03
CA PRO A 35 -11.97 -10.20 26.91
C PRO A 35 -12.38 -8.94 27.71
N GLN A 36 -11.56 -8.53 28.68
CA GLN A 36 -11.76 -7.34 29.50
C GLN A 36 -11.54 -6.03 28.71
N ASP A 37 -10.84 -6.07 27.56
CA ASP A 37 -10.58 -4.90 26.72
C ASP A 37 -11.72 -4.63 25.70
N VAL A 38 -12.70 -5.54 25.61
CA VAL A 38 -13.86 -5.42 24.72
C VAL A 38 -14.57 -4.06 24.79
N PRO A 39 -14.87 -3.46 25.96
CA PRO A 39 -15.49 -2.14 26.01
C PRO A 39 -14.61 -1.04 25.39
N VAL A 40 -13.28 -1.15 25.48
CA VAL A 40 -12.32 -0.20 24.89
C VAL A 40 -12.38 -0.27 23.38
N PHE A 41 -12.30 -1.49 22.83
CA PHE A 41 -12.39 -1.72 21.40
C PHE A 41 -13.77 -1.33 20.83
N ARG A 42 -14.85 -1.55 21.60
CA ARG A 42 -16.20 -1.08 21.22
C ARG A 42 -16.25 0.44 21.12
N ASN A 43 -15.75 1.15 22.13
CA ASN A 43 -15.75 2.62 22.14
C ASN A 43 -14.87 3.18 21.01
N LEU A 44 -13.69 2.59 20.79
CA LEU A 44 -12.82 2.91 19.65
C LEU A 44 -13.57 2.74 18.32
N ALA A 45 -14.24 1.59 18.12
CA ALA A 45 -14.99 1.33 16.89
C ALA A 45 -16.11 2.36 16.67
N LEU A 46 -16.87 2.70 17.71
CA LEU A 46 -17.93 3.72 17.64
C LEU A 46 -17.38 5.10 17.27
N ILE A 47 -16.25 5.51 17.85
CA ILE A 47 -15.59 6.79 17.53
C ILE A 47 -15.15 6.80 16.06
N VAL A 48 -14.50 5.74 15.58
CA VAL A 48 -14.01 5.65 14.20
C VAL A 48 -15.17 5.64 13.20
N VAL A 49 -16.25 4.91 13.50
CA VAL A 49 -17.48 4.92 12.70
C VAL A 49 -18.11 6.30 12.65
N GLY A 50 -18.21 6.99 13.80
CA GLY A 50 -18.73 8.36 13.87
C GLY A 50 -17.91 9.34 13.03
N LEU A 51 -16.58 9.32 13.18
CA LEU A 51 -15.67 10.17 12.40
C LEU A 51 -15.76 9.89 10.89
N GLY A 52 -15.86 8.62 10.52
CA GLY A 52 -16.05 8.18 9.13
C GLY A 52 -17.41 8.62 8.56
N ALA A 53 -18.48 8.50 9.33
CA ALA A 53 -19.82 8.94 8.94
C ALA A 53 -19.88 10.45 8.71
N VAL A 54 -19.30 11.24 9.62
CA VAL A 54 -19.18 12.70 9.46
C VAL A 54 -18.38 13.05 8.19
N SER A 55 -17.24 12.39 7.99
CA SER A 55 -16.41 12.63 6.79
C SER A 55 -17.15 12.25 5.50
N SER A 56 -17.92 11.16 5.51
CA SER A 56 -18.76 10.72 4.38
C SER A 56 -19.88 11.72 4.09
N LEU A 57 -20.52 12.25 5.13
CA LEU A 57 -21.57 13.26 5.00
C LEU A 57 -21.01 14.55 4.40
N ILE A 58 -19.86 15.02 4.88
CA ILE A 58 -19.16 16.18 4.32
C ILE A 58 -18.84 15.96 2.84
N PHE A 59 -18.39 14.76 2.47
CA PHE A 59 -18.12 14.42 1.07
C PHE A 59 -19.40 14.54 0.22
N HIS A 60 -20.50 13.86 0.60
CA HIS A 60 -21.74 13.87 -0.18
C HIS A 60 -22.40 15.26 -0.28
N LEU A 61 -22.30 16.08 0.77
CA LEU A 61 -22.82 17.46 0.75
C LEU A 61 -21.89 18.43 0.02
N GLY A 62 -20.58 18.20 0.06
CA GLY A 62 -19.56 19.12 -0.46
C GLY A 62 -19.17 18.88 -1.92
N THR A 63 -19.28 17.65 -2.44
CA THR A 63 -18.92 17.36 -3.83
C THR A 63 -20.06 17.67 -4.78
N LYS A 64 -20.01 18.86 -5.39
CA LYS A 64 -20.87 19.20 -6.53
C LYS A 64 -20.31 18.51 -7.79
N GLU A 65 -21.05 17.53 -8.30
CA GLU A 65 -20.74 16.93 -9.60
C GLU A 65 -21.07 17.94 -10.72
N LYS A 66 -20.16 18.09 -11.68
CA LYS A 66 -20.46 18.85 -12.91
C LYS A 66 -21.40 17.98 -13.76
N PRO A 67 -22.49 18.52 -14.32
CA PRO A 67 -23.34 17.77 -15.24
C PRO A 67 -22.48 17.24 -16.38
N ASN A 68 -22.46 15.91 -16.58
CA ASN A 68 -21.89 15.35 -17.79
C ASN A 68 -22.70 15.90 -18.98
N PRO A 69 -22.06 16.43 -20.04
CA PRO A 69 -22.79 16.65 -21.28
C PRO A 69 -23.37 15.29 -21.71
N PRO A 70 -24.67 15.24 -22.10
CA PRO A 70 -25.31 13.99 -22.46
C PRO A 70 -24.48 13.26 -23.50
N ALA A 71 -24.29 11.95 -23.29
CA ALA A 71 -23.76 11.07 -24.30
C ALA A 71 -24.66 11.22 -25.52
N VAL A 72 -24.17 11.92 -26.54
CA VAL A 72 -24.81 11.98 -27.85
C VAL A 72 -24.93 10.52 -28.30
N LEU A 73 -26.16 9.98 -28.24
CA LEU A 73 -26.49 8.80 -29.01
C LEU A 73 -26.09 9.11 -30.46
N PRO A 74 -25.42 8.22 -31.18
CA PRO A 74 -25.29 8.39 -32.62
C PRO A 74 -26.72 8.37 -33.18
N ASP A 75 -27.26 9.56 -33.46
CA ASP A 75 -28.51 9.69 -34.19
C ASP A 75 -28.30 8.99 -35.54
N LEU A 76 -29.17 8.03 -35.80
CA LEU A 76 -29.37 7.42 -37.10
C LEU A 76 -29.97 8.49 -38.02
N ASP A 77 -29.13 9.35 -38.58
CA ASP A 77 -29.50 10.14 -39.76
C ASP A 77 -28.31 10.16 -40.73
N GLU A 78 -28.26 9.14 -41.58
CA GLU A 78 -27.58 9.18 -42.87
C GLU A 78 -28.22 10.30 -43.70
N THR A 79 -27.62 11.49 -43.74
CA THR A 79 -27.44 12.31 -44.95
C THR A 79 -26.96 13.72 -44.59
N THR A 80 -25.64 13.95 -44.56
CA THR A 80 -25.06 15.25 -44.94
C THR A 80 -23.55 15.13 -45.16
N PRO A 81 -23.02 15.44 -46.36
CA PRO A 81 -21.59 15.43 -46.61
C PRO A 81 -21.02 16.82 -46.33
N LEU A 82 -20.42 17.03 -45.16
CA LEU A 82 -19.62 18.24 -44.93
C LEU A 82 -18.32 17.90 -44.21
N MET A 83 -17.24 18.18 -44.94
CA MET A 83 -15.87 18.23 -44.44
C MET A 83 -15.77 19.16 -43.22
N HIS A 84 -15.94 18.58 -42.04
CA HIS A 84 -15.35 19.08 -40.81
C HIS A 84 -14.57 17.92 -40.23
N LYS A 85 -13.24 18.01 -40.36
CA LYS A 85 -12.31 17.16 -39.64
C LYS A 85 -12.44 17.56 -38.17
N GLU A 86 -13.42 17.00 -37.47
CA GLU A 86 -13.43 17.01 -36.02
C GLU A 86 -12.04 16.54 -35.55
N PRO A 87 -11.41 17.19 -34.56
CA PRO A 87 -10.15 16.71 -34.04
C PRO A 87 -10.41 15.29 -33.54
N LEU A 88 -9.83 14.31 -34.26
CA LEU A 88 -9.87 12.88 -34.02
C LEU A 88 -10.06 12.63 -32.52
N ARG A 89 -11.29 12.36 -32.09
CA ARG A 89 -11.60 12.04 -30.70
C ARG A 89 -10.92 10.70 -30.48
N ASN A 90 -9.70 10.72 -29.93
CA ASN A 90 -8.85 9.54 -29.77
C ASN A 90 -9.73 8.35 -29.33
N PRO A 91 -9.65 7.18 -30.00
CA PRO A 91 -10.45 6.03 -29.61
C PRO A 91 -10.15 5.73 -28.14
N LEU A 92 -11.14 5.96 -27.28
CA LEU A 92 -11.07 5.68 -25.85
C LEU A 92 -10.95 4.17 -25.69
N MET A 93 -9.92 3.70 -24.99
CA MET A 93 -9.69 2.26 -24.82
C MET A 93 -10.87 1.57 -24.13
N LEU A 94 -11.40 0.51 -24.74
CA LEU A 94 -12.36 -0.36 -24.08
C LEU A 94 -11.66 -1.24 -23.03
N TRP A 95 -12.43 -1.80 -22.10
CA TRP A 95 -11.91 -2.67 -21.04
C TRP A 95 -11.15 -3.90 -21.58
N LYS A 96 -11.56 -4.43 -22.75
CA LYS A 96 -10.90 -5.58 -23.39
C LYS A 96 -9.52 -5.23 -23.92
N ASP A 97 -9.34 -4.01 -24.42
CA ASP A 97 -8.07 -3.57 -25.01
C ASP A 97 -6.96 -3.53 -23.97
N TRP A 98 -7.30 -3.22 -22.71
CA TRP A 98 -6.37 -3.29 -21.58
C TRP A 98 -5.78 -4.68 -21.36
N LEU A 99 -6.52 -5.75 -21.65
CA LEU A 99 -6.04 -7.12 -21.51
C LEU A 99 -5.06 -7.52 -22.62
N LEU A 100 -4.98 -6.76 -23.72
CA LEU A 100 -3.97 -6.97 -24.75
C LEU A 100 -2.76 -6.06 -24.58
N GLU A 101 -2.89 -4.98 -23.79
CA GLU A 101 -1.84 -3.98 -23.65
C GLU A 101 -0.71 -4.47 -22.72
N PRO A 102 0.54 -4.61 -23.19
CA PRO A 102 1.64 -5.09 -22.36
C PRO A 102 1.97 -4.15 -21.18
N SER A 103 1.81 -2.84 -21.39
CA SER A 103 2.02 -1.81 -20.35
C SER A 103 1.10 -2.03 -19.13
N PHE A 104 -0.09 -2.60 -19.34
CA PHE A 104 -1.01 -2.93 -18.25
C PHE A 104 -0.42 -3.98 -17.31
N TYR A 105 0.13 -5.05 -17.85
CA TYR A 105 0.72 -6.13 -17.06
C TYR A 105 1.98 -5.68 -16.32
N GLN A 106 2.84 -4.88 -16.96
CA GLN A 106 4.04 -4.35 -16.31
C GLN A 106 3.69 -3.52 -15.06
N VAL A 107 2.76 -2.58 -15.19
CA VAL A 107 2.34 -1.73 -14.07
C VAL A 107 1.55 -2.54 -13.04
N ALA A 108 0.75 -3.53 -13.46
CA ALA A 108 0.03 -4.41 -12.54
C ALA A 108 0.98 -5.25 -11.67
N VAL A 109 2.04 -5.83 -12.26
CA VAL A 109 3.06 -6.58 -11.50
C VAL A 109 3.81 -5.67 -10.55
N LEU A 110 4.20 -4.47 -10.99
CA LEU A 110 4.87 -3.49 -10.14
C LEU A 110 3.97 -3.08 -8.96
N TYR A 111 2.69 -2.82 -9.22
CA TYR A 111 1.69 -2.48 -8.22
C TYR A 111 1.49 -3.62 -7.21
N MET A 112 1.34 -4.86 -7.69
CA MET A 112 1.19 -6.06 -6.86
C MET A 112 2.42 -6.29 -5.99
N ALA A 113 3.63 -6.25 -6.55
CA ALA A 113 4.88 -6.42 -5.80
C ALA A 113 5.04 -5.36 -4.71
N THR A 114 4.73 -4.09 -5.04
CA THR A 114 4.72 -2.99 -4.08
C THR A 114 3.77 -3.27 -2.92
N ARG A 115 2.54 -3.67 -3.22
CA ARG A 115 1.52 -3.94 -2.22
C ARG A 115 1.85 -5.16 -1.36
N LEU A 116 2.43 -6.20 -1.92
CA LEU A 116 2.94 -7.34 -1.17
C LEU A 116 4.00 -6.92 -0.15
N ILE A 117 5.00 -6.13 -0.57
CA ILE A 117 6.03 -5.61 0.34
C ILE A 117 5.37 -4.85 1.50
N VAL A 118 4.49 -3.89 1.20
CA VAL A 118 3.87 -3.05 2.23
C VAL A 118 2.95 -3.84 3.15
N ASN A 119 2.03 -4.63 2.60
CA ASN A 119 1.00 -5.31 3.38
C ASN A 119 1.62 -6.41 4.25
N LEU A 120 2.45 -7.28 3.66
CA LEU A 120 3.05 -8.39 4.41
C LEU A 120 4.04 -7.87 5.46
N SER A 121 4.85 -6.86 5.16
CA SER A 121 5.74 -6.27 6.17
C SER A 121 4.96 -5.64 7.32
N GLN A 122 3.84 -4.96 7.05
CA GLN A 122 2.96 -4.41 8.09
C GLN A 122 2.23 -5.48 8.90
N THR A 123 1.83 -6.59 8.28
CA THR A 123 1.16 -7.70 9.00
C THR A 123 2.14 -8.45 9.89
N TYR A 124 3.35 -8.74 9.42
CA TYR A 124 4.31 -9.58 10.13
C TYR A 124 5.26 -8.80 11.05
N ILE A 125 5.30 -7.45 11.00
CA ILE A 125 6.18 -6.66 11.89
C ILE A 125 5.89 -6.93 13.37
N ALA A 126 4.62 -7.06 13.77
CA ALA A 126 4.26 -7.34 15.15
C ALA A 126 4.78 -8.72 15.60
N MET A 127 4.60 -9.74 14.77
CA MET A 127 5.11 -11.09 15.03
C MET A 127 6.64 -11.13 15.05
N TYR A 128 7.31 -10.35 14.20
CA TYR A 128 8.77 -10.22 14.23
C TYR A 128 9.26 -9.60 15.54
N LEU A 129 8.62 -8.53 16.01
CA LEU A 129 8.99 -7.87 17.27
C LEU A 129 8.77 -8.78 18.50
N THR A 130 7.67 -9.52 18.54
CA THR A 130 7.35 -10.37 19.69
C THR A 130 8.09 -11.69 19.68
N ASN A 131 8.13 -12.36 18.52
CA ASN A 131 8.55 -13.76 18.44
C ASN A 131 10.01 -13.91 18.02
N SER A 132 10.58 -12.96 17.26
CA SER A 132 12.00 -12.99 16.88
C SER A 132 12.86 -12.14 17.82
N LEU A 133 12.42 -10.93 18.12
CA LEU A 133 13.21 -9.98 18.93
C LEU A 133 12.93 -10.07 20.43
N LEU A 134 11.86 -10.79 20.83
CA LEU A 134 11.44 -10.96 22.22
C LEU A 134 11.32 -9.60 22.95
N LEU A 135 10.93 -8.56 22.22
CA LEU A 135 10.83 -7.20 22.75
C LEU A 135 9.54 -7.02 23.55
N SER A 136 9.61 -6.19 24.59
CA SER A 136 8.45 -5.82 25.39
C SER A 136 7.35 -5.19 24.53
N LYS A 137 6.09 -5.37 24.94
CA LYS A 137 4.88 -4.93 24.21
C LYS A 137 4.85 -3.45 23.86
N LYS A 138 5.59 -2.61 24.58
CA LYS A 138 5.78 -1.19 24.23
C LYS A 138 6.22 -1.03 22.77
N TYR A 139 7.08 -1.92 22.26
CA TYR A 139 7.59 -1.88 20.89
C TYR A 139 6.52 -2.24 19.84
N ILE A 140 5.53 -3.06 20.19
CA ILE A 140 4.44 -3.47 19.27
C ILE A 140 3.57 -2.27 18.88
N ALA A 141 3.40 -1.31 19.79
CA ALA A 141 2.65 -0.08 19.52
C ALA A 141 3.54 1.02 18.91
N THR A 142 4.77 1.19 19.40
CA THR A 142 5.63 2.30 18.97
C THR A 142 6.21 2.10 17.58
N ILE A 143 6.56 0.87 17.19
CA ILE A 143 7.23 0.62 15.90
C ILE A 143 6.30 0.88 14.71
N PRO A 144 5.06 0.37 14.65
CA PRO A 144 4.11 0.74 13.60
C PRO A 144 3.86 2.25 13.55
N LEU A 145 3.77 2.92 14.72
CA LEU A 145 3.60 4.37 14.77
C LEU A 145 4.78 5.10 14.10
N VAL A 146 6.02 4.70 14.40
CA VAL A 146 7.23 5.25 13.76
C VAL A 146 7.23 4.99 12.25
N MET A 147 6.80 3.80 11.81
CA MET A 147 6.64 3.50 10.38
C MET A 147 5.61 4.42 9.72
N TYR A 148 4.47 4.68 10.35
CA TYR A 148 3.45 5.58 9.81
C TYR A 148 3.90 7.03 9.78
N ILE A 149 4.53 7.53 10.85
CA ILE A 149 5.05 8.90 10.91
C ILE A 149 6.14 9.11 9.85
N SER A 150 7.11 8.21 9.75
CA SER A 150 8.17 8.30 8.73
C SER A 150 7.59 8.22 7.31
N GLY A 151 6.62 7.36 7.05
CA GLY A 151 5.92 7.29 5.76
C GLY A 151 5.12 8.56 5.45
N PHE A 152 4.48 9.16 6.45
CA PHE A 152 3.76 10.43 6.33
C PHE A 152 4.71 11.57 5.96
N LEU A 153 5.83 11.72 6.69
CA LEU A 153 6.85 12.73 6.41
C LEU A 153 7.43 12.56 5.00
N SER A 154 7.76 11.32 4.62
CA SER A 154 8.27 11.01 3.27
C SER A 154 7.29 11.42 2.17
N SER A 155 5.98 11.30 2.40
CA SER A 155 4.95 11.64 1.42
C SER A 155 4.95 13.11 0.99
N PHE A 156 5.36 14.05 1.87
CA PHE A 156 5.49 15.46 1.50
C PHE A 156 6.68 15.70 0.56
N LEU A 157 7.77 14.95 0.77
CA LEU A 157 8.98 15.03 -0.06
C LEU A 157 8.80 14.39 -1.43
N MET A 158 7.85 13.47 -1.60
CA MET A 158 7.70 12.76 -2.87
C MET A 158 7.25 13.61 -4.04
N LYS A 159 6.42 14.65 -3.82
CA LYS A 159 6.01 15.54 -4.92
C LYS A 159 7.20 16.25 -5.56
N PRO A 160 8.07 16.96 -4.81
CA PRO A 160 9.25 17.59 -5.39
C PRO A 160 10.25 16.56 -5.94
N VAL A 161 10.46 15.44 -5.24
CA VAL A 161 11.38 14.39 -5.70
C VAL A 161 10.93 13.79 -7.04
N ASN A 162 9.65 13.40 -7.16
CA ASN A 162 9.10 12.88 -8.42
C ASN A 162 9.24 13.88 -9.58
N LYS A 163 9.15 15.19 -9.31
CA LYS A 163 9.34 16.23 -10.32
C LYS A 163 10.80 16.38 -10.74
N TRP A 164 11.74 16.18 -9.82
CA TRP A 164 13.16 16.43 -10.06
C TRP A 164 13.87 15.24 -10.72
N ILE A 165 13.63 14.02 -10.22
CA ILE A 165 14.32 12.80 -10.68
C ILE A 165 13.44 11.85 -11.50
N GLY A 166 12.15 12.16 -11.63
CA GLY A 166 11.18 11.31 -12.32
C GLY A 166 10.67 10.14 -11.46
N ARG A 167 9.54 9.56 -11.89
CA ARG A 167 8.83 8.51 -11.13
C ARG A 167 9.60 7.19 -11.10
N ASN A 168 10.20 6.78 -12.22
CA ASN A 168 10.97 5.52 -12.28
C ASN A 168 12.14 5.53 -11.29
N LEU A 169 12.92 6.63 -11.25
CA LEU A 169 14.04 6.73 -10.31
C LEU A 169 13.57 6.89 -8.87
N THR A 170 12.49 7.62 -8.61
CA THR A 170 11.91 7.74 -7.26
C THR A 170 11.47 6.37 -6.74
N TYR A 171 10.84 5.55 -7.58
CA TYR A 171 10.47 4.18 -7.23
C TYR A 171 11.71 3.32 -6.93
N PHE A 172 12.76 3.42 -7.77
CA PHE A 172 14.03 2.73 -7.53
C PHE A 172 14.69 3.12 -6.21
N VAL A 173 14.76 4.42 -5.90
CA VAL A 173 15.28 4.92 -4.61
C VAL A 173 14.45 4.36 -3.45
N GLY A 174 13.11 4.35 -3.58
CA GLY A 174 12.24 3.73 -2.60
C GLY A 174 12.55 2.25 -2.36
N ILE A 175 12.81 1.47 -3.42
CA ILE A 175 13.22 0.07 -3.30
C ILE A 175 14.58 -0.04 -2.58
N LEU A 176 15.56 0.79 -2.93
CA LEU A 176 16.87 0.75 -2.28
C LEU A 176 16.76 0.99 -0.76
N VAL A 177 15.86 1.88 -0.33
CA VAL A 177 15.57 2.10 1.09
C VAL A 177 14.94 0.85 1.75
N VAL A 178 14.03 0.17 1.06
CA VAL A 178 13.46 -1.11 1.55
C VAL A 178 14.49 -2.23 1.59
N LEU A 179 15.39 -2.31 0.60
CA LEU A 179 16.48 -3.27 0.58
C LEU A 179 17.51 -2.98 1.67
N ALA A 180 17.76 -1.71 1.99
CA ALA A 180 18.59 -1.32 3.12
C ALA A 180 17.98 -1.82 4.45
N PHE A 181 16.66 -1.69 4.62
CA PHE A 181 15.95 -2.32 5.75
C PHE A 181 16.14 -3.85 5.76
N ALA A 182 15.89 -4.53 4.63
CA ALA A 182 16.01 -5.99 4.54
C ALA A 182 17.43 -6.47 4.89
N SER A 183 18.44 -5.75 4.39
CA SER A 183 19.86 -6.03 4.66
C SER A 183 20.20 -5.78 6.13
N TRP A 184 19.68 -4.70 6.73
CA TRP A 184 19.86 -4.40 8.15
C TRP A 184 19.29 -5.51 9.03
N VAL A 185 18.06 -5.95 8.76
CA VAL A 185 17.40 -7.04 9.51
C VAL A 185 18.11 -8.38 9.31
N ALA A 186 18.69 -8.64 8.13
CA ALA A 186 19.44 -9.86 7.86
C ALA A 186 20.78 -9.92 8.62
N LEU A 187 21.47 -8.78 8.75
CA LEU A 187 22.82 -8.70 9.30
C LEU A 187 22.85 -8.41 10.81
N ALA A 188 21.92 -7.62 11.33
CA ALA A 188 21.92 -7.20 12.73
C ALA A 188 21.28 -8.29 13.61
N SER A 189 22.08 -8.90 14.49
CA SER A 189 21.58 -9.74 15.58
C SER A 189 22.52 -9.66 16.79
N PRO A 190 22.05 -9.22 17.98
CA PRO A 190 20.67 -8.83 18.34
C PRO A 190 20.31 -7.37 17.98
N MET A 191 19.06 -7.11 17.57
CA MET A 191 18.55 -5.73 17.36
C MET A 191 17.82 -5.23 18.60
N GLY A 192 18.42 -4.27 19.31
CA GLY A 192 17.77 -3.55 20.41
C GLY A 192 17.10 -2.27 19.93
N ALA A 193 17.60 -1.11 20.37
CA ALA A 193 17.11 0.21 19.96
C ALA A 193 17.26 0.52 18.46
N GLU A 194 18.13 -0.21 17.75
CA GLU A 194 18.35 -0.05 16.30
C GLU A 194 17.09 -0.29 15.46
N ILE A 195 16.12 -1.05 16.00
CA ILE A 195 14.84 -1.31 15.33
C ILE A 195 14.06 -0.04 15.00
N TYR A 196 14.23 1.05 15.78
CA TYR A 196 13.62 2.34 15.45
C TYR A 196 14.15 2.91 14.13
N GLY A 197 15.46 2.79 13.88
CA GLY A 197 16.07 3.21 12.61
C GLY A 197 15.58 2.34 11.45
N ALA A 198 15.54 1.02 11.65
CA ALA A 198 14.99 0.09 10.66
C ALA A 198 13.51 0.38 10.35
N ALA A 199 12.70 0.71 11.36
CA ALA A 199 11.30 1.09 11.20
C ALA A 199 11.13 2.37 10.37
N VAL A 200 12.00 3.36 10.55
CA VAL A 200 12.01 4.58 9.72
C VAL A 200 12.32 4.26 8.27
N LEU A 201 13.32 3.41 8.00
CA LEU A 201 13.64 2.97 6.64
C LEU A 201 12.46 2.23 6.00
N LEU A 202 11.89 1.24 6.70
CA LEU A 202 10.75 0.49 6.18
C LEU A 202 9.55 1.39 5.92
N GLY A 203 9.22 2.31 6.83
CA GLY A 203 8.11 3.25 6.68
C GLY A 203 8.31 4.24 5.52
N ALA A 204 9.47 4.89 5.46
CA ALA A 204 9.80 5.84 4.39
C ALA A 204 9.90 5.16 3.02
N GLY A 205 10.57 4.00 2.93
CA GLY A 205 10.72 3.22 1.70
C GLY A 205 9.38 2.72 1.18
N SER A 206 8.58 2.09 2.05
CA SER A 206 7.24 1.57 1.75
C SER A 206 6.29 2.66 1.25
N ALA A 207 6.30 3.83 1.90
CA ALA A 207 5.53 4.97 1.43
C ALA A 207 5.96 5.39 0.01
N THR A 208 7.27 5.43 -0.25
CA THR A 208 7.85 5.89 -1.52
C THR A 208 7.42 5.00 -2.67
N ILE A 209 7.59 3.69 -2.52
CA ILE A 209 7.20 2.73 -3.56
C ILE A 209 5.68 2.73 -3.76
N LEU A 210 4.88 2.84 -2.69
CA LEU A 210 3.42 2.81 -2.78
C LEU A 210 2.85 4.04 -3.48
N VAL A 211 3.25 5.25 -3.09
CA VAL A 211 2.77 6.48 -3.73
C VAL A 211 3.21 6.55 -5.19
N THR A 212 4.44 6.11 -5.47
CA THR A 212 4.99 6.17 -6.82
C THR A 212 4.34 5.13 -7.73
N SER A 213 4.09 3.90 -7.25
CA SER A 213 3.33 2.88 -8.01
C SER A 213 1.91 3.36 -8.35
N LEU A 214 1.20 3.97 -7.41
CA LEU A 214 -0.11 4.58 -7.65
C LEU A 214 -0.06 5.69 -8.70
N SER A 215 1.02 6.48 -8.69
CA SER A 215 1.23 7.53 -9.69
C SER A 215 1.48 6.93 -11.08
N MET A 216 2.26 5.86 -11.19
CA MET A 216 2.47 5.12 -12.44
C MET A 216 1.19 4.47 -12.96
N THR A 217 0.33 3.94 -12.08
CA THR A 217 -1.01 3.46 -12.47
C THR A 217 -1.88 4.58 -13.04
N ALA A 218 -1.85 5.76 -12.43
CA ALA A 218 -2.60 6.92 -12.93
C ALA A 218 -2.06 7.39 -14.29
N ASP A 219 -0.73 7.38 -14.48
CA ASP A 219 -0.10 7.74 -15.75
C ASP A 219 -0.46 6.74 -16.86
N LEU A 220 -0.50 5.43 -16.55
CA LEU A 220 -0.92 4.40 -17.48
C LEU A 220 -2.34 4.66 -18.00
N ILE A 221 -3.28 4.96 -17.08
CA ILE A 221 -4.68 5.25 -17.44
C ILE A 221 -4.76 6.52 -18.30
N GLY A 222 -4.02 7.56 -17.92
CA GLY A 222 -3.93 8.82 -18.67
C GLY A 222 -5.31 9.41 -18.98
N THR A 223 -5.61 9.57 -20.26
CA THR A 223 -6.88 10.12 -20.78
C THR A 223 -8.01 9.11 -20.85
N ASN A 224 -7.73 7.80 -20.72
CA ASN A 224 -8.72 6.72 -20.79
C ASN A 224 -9.48 6.53 -19.46
N THR A 225 -10.05 7.61 -18.94
CA THR A 225 -10.73 7.60 -17.63
C THR A 225 -12.01 6.75 -17.61
N HIS A 226 -12.64 6.53 -18.77
CA HIS A 226 -13.86 5.71 -18.89
C HIS A 226 -13.65 4.25 -18.46
N SER A 227 -12.49 3.65 -18.77
CA SER A 227 -12.13 2.28 -18.40
C SER A 227 -11.21 2.19 -17.18
N SER A 228 -10.94 3.33 -16.51
CA SER A 228 -10.07 3.39 -15.32
C SER A 228 -10.54 2.51 -14.16
N ALA A 229 -11.86 2.39 -13.97
CA ALA A 229 -12.45 1.56 -12.92
C ALA A 229 -12.09 0.08 -13.09
N PHE A 230 -12.06 -0.42 -14.33
CA PHE A 230 -11.62 -1.77 -14.64
C PHE A 230 -10.14 -1.96 -14.31
N VAL A 231 -9.27 -1.03 -14.70
CA VAL A 231 -7.83 -1.08 -14.42
C VAL A 231 -7.55 -1.15 -12.93
N TYR A 232 -8.12 -0.24 -12.14
CA TYR A 232 -7.98 -0.25 -10.69
C TYR A 232 -8.58 -1.50 -10.03
N GLY A 233 -9.69 -2.00 -10.57
CA GLY A 233 -10.35 -3.23 -10.12
C GLY A 233 -9.45 -4.46 -10.32
N ALA A 234 -8.94 -4.66 -11.54
CA ALA A 234 -8.07 -5.78 -11.89
C ALA A 234 -6.74 -5.77 -11.12
N MET A 235 -6.10 -4.59 -11.00
CA MET A 235 -4.88 -4.44 -10.19
C MET A 235 -5.13 -4.75 -8.71
N SER A 236 -6.24 -4.26 -8.15
CA SER A 236 -6.59 -4.51 -6.75
C SER A 236 -7.02 -5.94 -6.48
N PHE A 237 -7.62 -6.63 -7.44
CA PHE A 237 -7.96 -8.04 -7.36
C PHE A 237 -6.69 -8.90 -7.31
N THR A 238 -5.77 -8.66 -8.26
CA THR A 238 -4.51 -9.38 -8.36
C THR A 238 -3.65 -9.19 -7.10
N ASP A 239 -3.57 -7.96 -6.59
CA ASP A 239 -2.94 -7.63 -5.31
C ASP A 239 -3.51 -8.44 -4.13
N LYS A 240 -4.83 -8.42 -3.93
CA LYS A 240 -5.47 -9.12 -2.81
C LYS A 240 -5.28 -10.63 -2.89
N MET A 241 -5.40 -11.19 -4.10
CA MET A 241 -5.17 -12.61 -4.34
C MET A 241 -3.73 -12.99 -4.02
N ALA A 242 -2.74 -12.22 -4.49
CA ALA A 242 -1.34 -12.47 -4.22
C ALA A 242 -1.00 -12.36 -2.72
N ASN A 243 -1.52 -11.34 -2.04
CA ASN A 243 -1.36 -11.20 -0.59
C ASN A 243 -1.96 -12.38 0.19
N GLY A 244 -3.17 -12.82 -0.19
CA GLY A 244 -3.81 -13.99 0.42
C GLY A 244 -2.99 -15.27 0.24
N LEU A 245 -2.51 -15.53 -0.98
CA LEU A 245 -1.65 -16.68 -1.27
C LEU A 245 -0.32 -16.62 -0.50
N ALA A 246 0.30 -15.45 -0.42
CA ALA A 246 1.55 -15.27 0.32
C ALA A 246 1.36 -15.52 1.82
N VAL A 247 0.29 -15.01 2.42
CA VAL A 247 -0.04 -15.28 3.83
C VAL A 247 -0.30 -16.77 4.06
N MET A 248 -1.07 -17.43 3.19
CA MET A 248 -1.31 -18.88 3.28
C MET A 248 -0.01 -19.68 3.18
N LEU A 249 0.90 -19.31 2.28
CA LEU A 249 2.20 -19.95 2.15
C LEU A 249 3.05 -19.76 3.41
N ILE A 250 3.14 -18.54 3.93
CA ILE A 250 3.90 -18.24 5.16
C ILE A 250 3.31 -19.02 6.35
N GLN A 251 1.98 -19.09 6.47
CA GLN A 251 1.33 -19.83 7.56
C GLN A 251 1.54 -21.34 7.44
N ASN A 252 1.47 -21.92 6.24
CA ASN A 252 1.73 -23.35 6.03
C ASN A 252 3.19 -23.75 6.25
N LEU A 253 4.13 -22.81 6.05
CA LEU A 253 5.55 -23.01 6.34
C LEU A 253 5.92 -22.74 7.81
N HIS A 254 4.94 -22.40 8.66
CA HIS A 254 5.19 -22.12 10.06
C HIS A 254 5.74 -23.37 10.78
N PRO A 255 6.91 -23.29 11.45
CA PRO A 255 7.61 -24.48 11.95
C PRO A 255 6.96 -25.13 13.18
N CYS A 256 5.98 -24.49 13.83
CA CYS A 256 5.40 -24.95 15.10
C CYS A 256 3.86 -25.08 15.00
N PRO A 257 3.30 -26.22 14.55
CA PRO A 257 1.84 -26.36 14.34
C PRO A 257 1.02 -26.44 15.63
N THR A 258 1.63 -26.73 16.79
CA THR A 258 0.93 -27.02 18.05
C THR A 258 1.19 -26.00 19.17
N GLU A 259 2.07 -25.03 18.98
CA GLU A 259 2.39 -23.99 19.98
C GLU A 259 2.49 -22.59 19.36
N LEU A 260 2.31 -21.56 20.18
CA LEU A 260 2.32 -20.16 19.72
C LEU A 260 3.68 -19.73 19.12
N CYS A 261 4.80 -20.27 19.64
CA CYS A 261 6.14 -20.14 19.06
C CYS A 261 7.13 -21.12 19.71
N CYS A 262 7.87 -21.89 18.90
CA CYS A 262 8.97 -22.75 19.31
C CYS A 262 10.34 -22.11 18.99
N PRO A 263 11.49 -22.64 19.43
CA PRO A 263 12.82 -22.01 19.18
C PRO A 263 13.11 -21.74 17.70
N ALA A 264 12.58 -22.56 16.78
CA ALA A 264 12.70 -22.37 15.33
C ALA A 264 11.89 -21.16 14.81
N CYS A 265 10.87 -20.70 15.53
CA CYS A 265 10.03 -19.56 15.15
C CYS A 265 10.76 -18.21 15.28
N VAL A 266 11.79 -18.12 16.13
CA VAL A 266 12.65 -16.92 16.29
C VAL A 266 13.33 -16.56 14.97
N GLY A 267 13.95 -17.53 14.30
CA GLY A 267 14.58 -17.32 12.99
C GLY A 267 13.58 -17.14 11.86
N PHE A 268 12.43 -17.80 11.96
CA PHE A 268 11.39 -17.82 10.92
C PHE A 268 10.87 -16.43 10.58
N TYR A 269 10.34 -15.68 11.57
CA TYR A 269 9.76 -14.36 11.29
C TYR A 269 10.79 -13.32 10.83
N ARG A 270 12.05 -13.43 11.29
CA ARG A 270 13.15 -12.63 10.76
C ARG A 270 13.35 -12.88 9.27
N TRP A 271 13.46 -14.14 8.87
CA TRP A 271 13.63 -14.50 7.46
C TRP A 271 12.38 -14.21 6.61
N VAL A 272 11.18 -14.31 7.18
CA VAL A 272 9.95 -13.86 6.52
C VAL A 272 10.04 -12.37 6.18
N MET A 273 10.45 -11.52 7.13
CA MET A 273 10.61 -10.08 6.87
C MET A 273 11.64 -9.81 5.78
N VAL A 274 12.80 -10.49 5.82
CA VAL A 274 13.86 -10.34 4.81
C VAL A 274 13.42 -10.85 3.43
N LEU A 275 12.75 -12.01 3.36
CA LEU A 275 12.31 -12.60 2.10
C LEU A 275 11.17 -11.80 1.45
N VAL A 276 10.21 -11.34 2.27
CA VAL A 276 9.10 -10.51 1.81
C VAL A 276 9.61 -9.17 1.29
N THR A 277 10.43 -8.47 2.06
CA THR A 277 10.90 -7.13 1.67
C THR A 277 12.01 -7.19 0.61
N GLY A 278 12.96 -8.11 0.75
CA GLY A 278 14.09 -8.27 -0.18
C GLY A 278 13.75 -9.08 -1.43
N GLY A 279 13.15 -10.26 -1.28
CA GLY A 279 12.84 -11.14 -2.41
C GLY A 279 11.83 -10.53 -3.38
N ILE A 280 10.75 -9.93 -2.85
CA ILE A 280 9.74 -9.26 -3.68
C ILE A 280 10.29 -7.95 -4.28
N ALA A 281 11.20 -7.27 -3.58
CA ALA A 281 11.89 -6.10 -4.13
C ALA A 281 12.70 -6.45 -5.38
N VAL A 282 13.35 -7.61 -5.45
CA VAL A 282 14.05 -8.05 -6.67
C VAL A 282 13.09 -8.17 -7.85
N ALA A 283 11.91 -8.76 -7.64
CA ALA A 283 10.88 -8.83 -8.67
C ALA A 283 10.38 -7.43 -9.09
N ALA A 284 10.25 -6.51 -8.13
CA ALA A 284 9.89 -5.13 -8.40
C ALA A 284 10.98 -4.37 -9.20
N VAL A 285 12.27 -4.58 -8.90
CA VAL A 285 13.39 -4.02 -9.68
C VAL A 285 13.39 -4.58 -11.09
N ALA A 286 13.25 -5.90 -11.26
CA ALA A 286 13.19 -6.52 -12.58
C ALA A 286 12.04 -5.93 -13.43
N THR A 287 10.87 -5.75 -12.82
CA THR A 287 9.72 -5.13 -13.48
C THR A 287 9.99 -3.67 -13.82
N LEU A 288 10.64 -2.91 -12.93
CA LEU A 288 11.04 -1.54 -13.20
C LEU A 288 12.05 -1.46 -14.36
N CYS A 289 13.02 -2.36 -14.43
CA CYS A 289 13.96 -2.45 -15.55
C CYS A 289 13.22 -2.71 -16.86
N CYS A 290 12.24 -3.62 -16.87
CA CYS A 290 11.37 -3.84 -18.03
C CYS A 290 10.63 -2.56 -18.45
N ILE A 291 10.09 -1.80 -17.50
CA ILE A 291 9.41 -0.51 -17.75
C ILE A 291 10.40 0.54 -18.28
N MET A 292 11.67 0.52 -17.86
CA MET A 292 12.67 1.45 -18.38
C MET A 292 13.07 1.13 -19.83
N VAL A 293 13.16 -0.16 -20.18
CA VAL A 293 13.47 -0.61 -21.55
C VAL A 293 12.27 -0.41 -22.48
N TRP A 294 11.07 -0.75 -22.01
CA TRP A 294 9.80 -0.53 -22.72
C TRP A 294 8.95 0.47 -21.96
N PRO A 295 9.14 1.78 -22.21
CA PRO A 295 8.44 2.82 -21.48
C PRO A 295 6.94 2.69 -21.68
N ILE A 296 6.19 2.99 -20.60
CA ILE A 296 4.72 2.99 -20.56
C ILE A 296 4.22 3.85 -21.72
N ARG A 297 3.74 3.18 -22.76
CA ARG A 297 3.07 3.79 -23.91
C ARG A 297 1.84 2.94 -24.18
N VAL A 298 0.70 3.58 -24.18
CA VAL A 298 -0.55 2.98 -24.63
C VAL A 298 -0.53 3.00 -26.15
N ARG A 299 -0.50 1.83 -26.78
CA ARG A 299 -0.53 1.75 -28.24
C ARG A 299 -1.96 1.99 -28.71
N HIS A 300 -2.25 3.19 -29.20
CA HIS A 300 -3.51 3.44 -29.90
C HIS A 300 -3.51 2.60 -31.18
N ARG A 301 -4.43 1.63 -31.26
CA ARG A 301 -4.74 0.94 -32.51
C ARG A 301 -5.53 1.93 -33.37
N GLU A 302 -4.99 2.25 -34.54
CA GLU A 302 -5.75 2.87 -35.64
C GLU A 302 -6.80 1.88 -36.17
#